data_AF-A0A7C7XXR9-F1
#
_entry.id   AF-A0A7C7XXR9-F1
#
_cell.length_a   1.000
_cell.length_b   1.000
_cell.length_c   1.000
_cell.angle_alpha   90.00
_cell.angle_beta   90.00
_cell.angle_gamma   90.00
#
_symmetry.space_group_name_H-M   'P 1'
#
loop_
_entity.id
_entity.type
_entity.pdbx_description
1 polymer ?
#
loop_
_entity_poly.entity_id
_entity_poly.type
_entity_poly.pdbx_seq_one_letter_code
_entity_poly.pdbx_strand_id
1 'polypeptide(L)'
;MIQLIKGNYINGSWLLDNSLKTKEIINPAKLTEVVGSIQWADKKVVKFVLESANKAKKVWKKMSLENRIILANTLLDKIVKHKSEFAQIITLENGKTKKG
;
A
#
# COMPACT_ATOMS: atom_id res chain seq x y z
N MET A 1 3.75 4.82 16.35
CA MET A 1 4.71 4.84 15.22
C MET A 1 4.14 3.92 14.16
N ILE A 2 3.84 4.42 12.95
CA ILE A 2 3.46 3.55 11.84
C ILE A 2 4.73 2.77 11.51
N GLN A 3 4.72 1.45 11.74
CA GLN A 3 5.92 0.62 11.54
C GLN A 3 6.47 0.78 10.12
N LEU A 4 7.78 0.60 9.99
CA LEU A 4 8.51 0.52 8.72
C LEU A 4 7.70 -0.26 7.69
N ILE A 5 7.28 0.37 6.60
CA ILE A 5 6.59 -0.34 5.52
C ILE A 5 7.60 -1.32 4.94
N LYS A 6 7.27 -2.62 4.97
CA LYS A 6 8.15 -3.80 4.79
C LYS A 6 8.73 -3.97 3.37
N GLY A 7 8.87 -2.89 2.61
CA GLY A 7 9.24 -2.90 1.19
C GLY A 7 8.03 -2.74 0.28
N ASN A 8 8.20 -2.98 -1.02
CA ASN A 8 7.14 -2.87 -2.01
C ASN A 8 6.33 -4.18 -2.07
N TYR A 9 5.00 -4.15 -2.06
CA TYR A 9 4.18 -5.36 -2.17
C TYR A 9 3.97 -5.75 -3.65
N ILE A 10 4.63 -6.81 -4.09
CA ILE A 10 4.70 -7.23 -5.51
C ILE A 10 4.46 -8.74 -5.60
N ASN A 11 3.63 -9.15 -6.58
CA ASN A 11 3.33 -10.55 -6.85
C ASN A 11 2.85 -11.35 -5.62
N GLY A 12 2.05 -10.72 -4.75
CA GLY A 12 1.50 -11.35 -3.56
C GLY A 12 2.45 -11.44 -2.36
N SER A 13 3.58 -10.73 -2.37
CA SER A 13 4.57 -10.75 -1.28
C SER A 13 5.21 -9.38 -1.05
N TRP A 14 5.67 -9.14 0.18
CA TRP A 14 6.49 -7.97 0.50
C TRP A 14 7.92 -8.20 -0.01
N LEU A 15 8.38 -7.35 -0.91
CA LEU A 15 9.75 -7.34 -1.42
C LEU A 15 10.55 -6.26 -0.69
N LEU A 16 11.43 -6.69 0.22
CA LEU A 16 12.42 -5.83 0.85
C LEU A 16 13.72 -5.88 0.03
N ASP A 17 14.16 -4.73 -0.48
CA ASP A 17 15.41 -4.61 -1.22
C ASP A 17 16.27 -3.53 -0.57
N ASN A 18 17.32 -3.94 0.13
CA ASN A 18 18.21 -3.05 0.88
C ASN A 18 19.05 -2.13 -0.03
N SER A 19 19.06 -2.36 -1.36
CA SER A 19 19.73 -1.47 -2.31
C SER A 19 18.88 -0.25 -2.69
N LEU A 20 17.58 -0.26 -2.38
CA LEU A 20 16.67 0.84 -2.67
C LEU A 20 16.85 1.99 -1.68
N LYS A 21 16.65 3.21 -2.17
CA LYS A 21 16.60 4.40 -1.32
C LYS A 21 15.37 4.34 -0.42
N THR A 22 15.54 4.68 0.86
CA THR A 22 14.42 4.86 1.78
C THR A 22 14.04 6.34 1.86
N LYS A 23 12.75 6.64 1.89
CA LYS A 23 12.21 7.98 2.11
C LYS A 23 11.35 8.00 3.36
N GLU A 24 11.58 8.99 4.21
CA GLU A 24 10.76 9.24 5.39
C GLU A 24 9.44 9.91 5.02
N ILE A 25 8.38 9.56 5.74
CA ILE A 25 7.08 10.22 5.69
C ILE A 25 6.99 11.11 6.92
N ILE A 26 6.84 12.40 6.68
CA ILE A 26 6.83 13.44 7.71
C ILE A 26 5.39 13.84 7.98
N ASN A 27 5.04 14.03 9.25
CA ASN A 27 3.75 14.61 9.63
C ASN A 27 3.73 16.09 9.22
N PRO A 28 2.86 16.52 8.28
CA PRO A 28 2.81 17.92 7.87
C PRO A 28 2.32 18.87 8.99
N ALA A 29 1.62 18.36 10.01
CA ALA A 29 1.23 19.16 11.18
C ALA A 29 2.38 19.33 12.20
N LYS A 30 3.44 18.52 12.11
CA LYS A 30 4.63 18.58 12.98
C LYS A 30 5.86 18.11 12.20
N LEU A 31 6.55 19.04 11.55
CA LEU A 31 7.63 18.75 10.61
C LEU A 31 8.84 18.00 11.20
N THR A 32 8.98 17.97 12.53
CA THR A 32 10.03 17.21 13.23
C THR A 32 9.61 15.75 13.52
N GLU A 33 8.39 15.37 13.19
CA GLU A 33 7.84 14.03 13.46
C GLU A 33 7.84 13.18 12.19
N VAL A 34 8.61 12.10 12.22
CA VAL A 34 8.59 11.04 11.20
C VAL A 34 7.53 10.02 11.61
N VAL A 35 6.52 9.85 10.76
CA VAL A 35 5.41 8.92 11.04
C VAL A 35 5.68 7.52 10.49
N GLY A 36 6.53 7.40 9.48
CA GLY A 36 6.95 6.13 8.88
C GLY A 36 8.00 6.33 7.78
N SER A 37 8.33 5.25 7.06
CA SER A 37 9.27 5.28 5.93
C SER A 37 8.89 4.27 4.85
N ILE A 38 9.23 4.57 3.60
CA ILE A 38 8.99 3.71 2.43
C ILE A 38 10.28 3.43 1.66
N GLN A 39 10.35 2.28 0.98
CA GLN A 39 11.38 2.04 -0.02
C GLN A 39 10.96 2.62 -1.37
N TRP A 40 11.75 3.54 -1.89
CA TRP A 40 11.49 4.21 -3.16
C TRP A 40 11.79 3.26 -4.32
N ALA A 41 10.75 2.85 -5.04
CA ALA A 41 10.89 1.95 -6.18
C ALA A 41 11.75 2.57 -7.29
N ASP A 42 12.67 1.78 -7.83
CA ASP A 42 13.52 2.16 -8.95
C ASP A 42 13.05 1.52 -10.27
N LYS A 43 13.80 1.75 -11.36
CA LYS A 43 13.46 1.19 -12.68
C LYS A 43 13.43 -0.35 -12.70
N LYS A 44 14.26 -1.02 -11.90
CA LYS A 44 14.30 -2.49 -11.83
C LYS A 44 13.03 -3.02 -11.14
N VAL A 45 12.65 -2.41 -10.02
CA VAL A 45 11.40 -2.74 -9.30
C VAL A 45 10.20 -2.53 -10.21
N VAL A 46 10.13 -1.41 -10.93
CA VAL A 46 9.03 -1.13 -11.87
C VAL A 46 8.95 -2.18 -12.97
N LYS A 47 10.08 -2.61 -13.54
CA LYS A 47 10.10 -3.70 -14.53
C LYS A 47 9.50 -4.99 -13.96
N PHE A 48 9.89 -5.37 -12.74
CA PHE A 48 9.35 -6.56 -12.07
C PHE A 48 7.84 -6.45 -11.78
N VAL A 49 7.37 -5.27 -11.39
CA VAL A 49 5.93 -4.99 -11.23
C VAL A 49 5.17 -5.21 -12.53
N LEU A 50 5.67 -4.66 -13.65
CA LEU A 50 5.01 -4.78 -14.95
C LEU A 50 4.94 -6.23 -15.43
N GLU A 51 6.03 -6.99 -15.27
CA GLU A 51 6.06 -8.41 -15.61
C GLU A 51 5.05 -9.22 -14.76
N SER A 52 5.00 -8.95 -13.46
CA SER A 52 4.07 -9.61 -12.52
C SER A 52 2.61 -9.27 -12.83
N ALA A 53 2.31 -7.99 -13.08
CA ALA A 53 0.98 -7.53 -13.45
C ALA A 53 0.52 -8.13 -14.79
N ASN A 54 1.42 -8.24 -15.78
CA ASN A 54 1.11 -8.87 -17.07
C ASN A 54 0.76 -10.35 -16.93
N LYS A 55 1.43 -11.09 -16.03
CA LYS A 55 1.07 -12.48 -15.70
C LYS A 55 -0.29 -12.55 -15.01
N ALA A 56 -0.51 -11.73 -13.97
CA ALA A 56 -1.76 -11.69 -13.23
C ALA A 56 -2.97 -11.31 -14.10
N LYS A 57 -2.80 -10.36 -15.04
CA LYS A 57 -3.86 -9.93 -15.98
C LYS A 57 -4.45 -11.10 -16.78
N LYS A 58 -3.62 -12.07 -17.21
CA LYS A 58 -4.08 -13.24 -17.98
C LYS A 58 -5.01 -14.14 -17.16
N VAL A 59 -4.73 -14.28 -15.86
CA VAL A 59 -5.55 -15.06 -14.93
C VAL A 59 -6.80 -14.27 -14.55
N TRP A 60 -6.65 -13.01 -14.16
CA TRP A 60 -7.74 -12.13 -13.76
C TRP A 60 -8.80 -11.96 -14.86
N LYS A 61 -8.38 -11.81 -16.12
CA LYS A 61 -9.30 -11.68 -17.26
C LYS A 61 -10.21 -12.91 -17.44
N LYS A 62 -9.77 -14.10 -17.01
CA LYS A 62 -10.53 -15.35 -17.12
C LYS A 62 -11.42 -15.61 -15.89
N MET A 63 -11.31 -14.80 -14.85
CA MET A 63 -12.11 -14.97 -13.63
C MET A 63 -13.57 -14.57 -13.90
N SER A 64 -14.51 -15.38 -13.39
CA SER A 64 -15.94 -15.10 -13.54
C SER A 64 -16.33 -13.79 -12.84
N LEU A 65 -17.51 -13.25 -13.18
CA LEU A 65 -18.01 -12.04 -12.54
C LEU A 65 -18.29 -12.29 -11.04
N GLU A 66 -18.89 -13.44 -10.72
CA GLU A 66 -19.26 -13.85 -9.36
C GLU A 66 -18.03 -13.90 -8.45
N ASN A 67 -16.95 -14.56 -8.90
CA ASN A 67 -15.71 -14.64 -8.11
C ASN A 67 -15.10 -13.26 -7.88
N ARG A 68 -15.17 -12.36 -8.87
CA ARG A 68 -14.68 -10.98 -8.70
C ARG A 68 -15.52 -10.19 -7.69
N ILE A 69 -16.84 -10.39 -7.67
CA ILE A 69 -17.74 -9.78 -6.67
C ILE A 69 -17.41 -10.29 -5.26
N ILE A 70 -17.20 -11.60 -5.10
CA ILE A 70 -16.83 -12.21 -3.80
C ILE A 70 -15.53 -11.57 -3.28
N LEU A 71 -14.51 -11.45 -4.13
CA LEU A 71 -13.23 -10.83 -3.75
C LEU A 71 -13.40 -9.34 -3.40
N ALA A 72 -14.20 -8.59 -4.17
CA ALA A 72 -14.45 -7.18 -3.91
C ALA A 72 -15.19 -6.95 -2.58
N ASN A 73 -16.22 -7.75 -2.28
CA ASN A 73 -16.93 -7.70 -1.01
C ASN A 73 -16.02 -8.07 0.16
N THR A 74 -15.22 -9.13 0.01
CA THR A 74 -14.22 -9.52 1.02
C THR A 74 -13.23 -8.38 1.31
N LEU A 75 -12.81 -7.64 0.28
CA LEU A 75 -11.95 -6.47 0.45
C LEU A 75 -12.69 -5.34 1.17
N LEU A 76 -13.94 -5.05 0.80
CA LEU A 76 -14.77 -4.02 1.43
C LEU A 76 -14.95 -4.30 2.93
N ASP A 77 -15.28 -5.54 3.30
CA ASP A 77 -15.47 -5.93 4.71
C ASP A 77 -14.20 -5.69 5.53
N LYS A 78 -13.03 -6.01 4.97
CA LYS A 78 -11.74 -5.70 5.60
C LYS A 78 -11.52 -4.19 5.71
N ILE A 79 -11.83 -3.41 4.67
CA ILE A 79 -11.67 -1.96 4.72
C ILE A 79 -12.55 -1.35 5.82
N VAL A 80 -13.82 -1.76 5.90
CA VAL A 80 -14.77 -1.28 6.91
C VAL A 80 -14.31 -1.65 8.32
N LYS A 81 -13.87 -2.90 8.52
CA LYS A 81 -13.32 -3.37 9.81
C LYS A 81 -12.14 -2.53 10.30
N HIS A 82 -11.31 -2.02 9.39
CA HIS A 82 -10.10 -1.24 9.69
C HIS A 82 -10.27 0.27 9.45
N LYS A 83 -11.51 0.78 9.30
CA LYS A 83 -11.80 2.17 8.94
C LYS A 83 -11.10 3.20 9.85
N SER A 84 -11.14 3.00 11.17
CA SER A 84 -10.54 3.92 12.13
C SER A 84 -9.01 3.97 12.01
N GLU A 85 -8.38 2.83 11.75
CA GLU A 85 -6.94 2.71 11.54
C GLU A 85 -6.51 3.43 10.26
N PHE A 86 -7.23 3.21 9.14
CA PHE A 86 -6.98 3.94 7.90
C PHE A 86 -7.16 5.44 8.05
N ALA A 87 -8.20 5.89 8.76
CA ALA A 87 -8.42 7.31 9.01
C ALA A 87 -7.25 7.95 9.80
N GLN A 88 -6.70 7.24 10.78
CA GLN A 88 -5.53 7.68 11.52
C GLN A 88 -4.28 7.76 10.63
N ILE A 89 -4.00 6.73 9.83
CA ILE A 89 -2.85 6.71 8.90
C ILE A 89 -2.95 7.88 7.92
N ILE A 90 -4.08 8.04 7.23
CA ILE A 90 -4.29 9.12 6.25
C ILE A 90 -4.11 10.50 6.89
N THR A 91 -4.61 10.68 8.11
CA THR A 91 -4.46 11.93 8.88
C THR A 91 -2.99 12.22 9.17
N LEU A 92 -2.24 11.24 9.67
CA LEU A 92 -0.83 11.39 10.01
C LEU A 92 0.04 11.67 8.78
N GLU A 93 -0.24 11.03 7.65
CA GLU A 93 0.55 11.19 6.42
C GLU A 93 0.25 12.50 5.67
N ASN A 94 -0.98 13.03 5.76
CA ASN A 94 -1.44 14.13 4.91
C ASN A 94 -1.91 15.38 5.69
N GLY A 95 -1.95 15.34 7.02
CA GLY A 95 -2.37 16.47 7.85
C GLY A 95 -3.86 16.83 7.75
N LYS A 96 -4.70 15.92 7.24
CA LYS A 96 -6.16 16.16 7.19
C LYS A 96 -6.68 16.31 8.61
N THR A 97 -7.40 17.39 8.90
CA THR A 97 -8.06 17.55 10.19
C THR A 97 -9.14 16.49 10.37
N LYS A 98 -9.12 15.77 11.50
CA LYS A 98 -10.27 14.97 11.92
C LYS A 98 -11.44 15.93 12.10
N LYS A 99 -12.45 15.87 11.22
CA LYS A 99 -13.76 16.41 11.59
C LYS A 99 -14.29 15.49 12.69
N GLY A 100 -14.39 16.06 13.90
CA GLY A 100 -14.97 15.40 15.07
C GLY A 100 -16.43 15.05 14.86
#